data_AF-A0A832NMB2-F1
#
_entry.id   AF-A0A832NMB2-F1
#
_cell.length_a   1.000
_cell.length_b   1.000
_cell.length_c   1.000
_cell.angle_alpha   90.00
_cell.angle_beta   90.00
_cell.angle_gamma   90.00
#
_symmetry.space_group_name_H-M   'P 1'
#
loop_
_entity.id
_entity.type
_entity.pdbx_description
1 polymer ?
#
loop_
_entity_poly.entity_id
_entity_poly.type
_entity_poly.pdbx_seq_one_letter_code
_entity_poly.pdbx_strand_id
1 'polypeptide(L)'
;MVSILIYLLATVLVEFLYVRRLLRGAQRPVAKSRLVKAVALANVASYAVLGPILFALEYPRSDIREFAADTAWASQPSLTVLAVGPQGHLERVDLNGEGRRVVIPHDVRDYVVSSNLTCALYRGAGDRFFLFQDGTNFAIPELGFWCRAPEMDLSPAGRYAAFFNSDTHQIRVFDSKSGQLKDLFTFGEGTLCTLAWSCKEDALYLKTGKEYWEISLEPSVAYMKLTDAPTDLANHYGRVGTTWSRDGVFYTSDQRAGLRLYVLGGWGSRLSISRDKARVMHVNDPAGGLGVHQAVFLDDNKVLVELGGYVYLVDIAVKRMGPVIRGEKGIVLSTPYLKRLDY
;
A
#
# COMPACT_ATOMS: atom_id res chain seq x y z
N MET A 1 -6.96 0.04 19.77
CA MET A 1 -7.73 0.16 21.03
C MET A 1 -9.25 0.15 20.83
N VAL A 2 -9.81 0.92 19.87
CA VAL A 2 -11.27 0.99 19.63
C VAL A 2 -11.90 -0.38 19.30
N SER A 3 -11.26 -1.21 18.48
CA SER A 3 -11.80 -2.53 18.12
C SER A 3 -11.88 -3.52 19.30
N ILE A 4 -10.91 -3.47 20.24
CA ILE A 4 -10.92 -4.29 21.46
C ILE A 4 -12.07 -3.86 22.38
N LEU A 5 -12.30 -2.54 22.49
CA LEU A 5 -13.43 -2.01 23.25
C LEU A 5 -14.77 -2.45 22.64
N ILE A 6 -14.91 -2.42 21.31
CA ILE A 6 -16.11 -2.88 20.62
C ILE A 6 -16.35 -4.38 20.86
N TYR A 7 -15.30 -5.21 20.75
CA TYR A 7 -15.39 -6.65 21.05
C TYR A 7 -15.74 -6.92 22.51
N LEU A 8 -15.16 -6.16 23.45
CA LEU A 8 -15.48 -6.25 24.88
C LEU A 8 -16.95 -5.87 25.13
N LEU A 9 -17.44 -4.79 24.53
CA LEU A 9 -18.83 -4.38 24.67
C LEU A 9 -19.80 -5.41 24.08
N ALA A 10 -19.48 -5.99 22.92
CA ALA A 10 -20.28 -7.03 22.30
C ALA A 10 -20.31 -8.33 23.14
N THR A 11 -19.17 -8.76 23.66
CA THR A 11 -19.07 -9.96 24.52
C THR A 11 -19.83 -9.77 25.84
N VAL A 12 -19.64 -8.63 26.52
CA VAL A 12 -20.41 -8.28 27.72
C VAL A 12 -21.93 -8.29 27.45
N LEU A 13 -22.37 -7.76 26.31
CA LEU A 13 -23.79 -7.73 25.94
C LEU A 13 -24.36 -9.14 25.71
N VAL A 14 -23.66 -9.97 24.92
CA VAL A 14 -24.09 -11.34 24.60
C VAL A 14 -24.13 -12.20 25.86
N GLU A 15 -23.09 -12.15 26.68
CA GLU A 15 -23.02 -12.91 27.92
C GLU A 15 -24.07 -12.44 28.93
N PHE A 16 -24.32 -11.13 29.03
CA PHE A 16 -25.39 -10.60 29.86
C PHE A 16 -26.76 -11.14 29.44
N LEU A 17 -27.05 -11.15 28.14
CA LEU A 17 -28.31 -11.69 27.61
C LEU A 17 -28.45 -13.18 27.88
N TYR A 18 -27.36 -13.94 27.73
CA TYR A 18 -27.33 -15.38 27.98
C TYR A 18 -27.56 -15.72 29.47
N VAL A 19 -26.80 -15.09 30.38
CA VAL A 19 -26.95 -15.31 31.82
C VAL A 19 -28.33 -14.86 32.31
N ARG A 20 -28.85 -13.75 31.77
CA ARG A 20 -30.22 -13.29 32.08
C ARG A 20 -31.29 -14.29 31.63
N ARG A 21 -31.11 -14.97 30.49
CA ARG A 21 -32.01 -16.02 30.02
C ARG A 21 -31.99 -17.24 30.94
N LEU A 22 -30.80 -17.67 31.37
CA LEU A 22 -30.63 -18.77 32.34
C LEU A 22 -31.25 -18.46 33.71
N LEU A 23 -31.02 -17.26 34.25
CA LEU A 23 -31.57 -16.86 35.55
C LEU A 23 -33.09 -16.74 35.54
N ARG A 24 -33.69 -16.32 34.41
CA ARG A 24 -35.14 -16.35 34.22
C ARG A 24 -35.69 -17.77 34.20
N GLY A 25 -35.01 -18.70 33.55
CA GLY A 25 -35.38 -20.13 33.55
C GLY A 25 -35.27 -20.77 34.92
N ALA A 26 -34.32 -20.32 35.74
CA ALA A 26 -34.10 -20.82 37.11
C ALA A 26 -34.92 -20.11 38.20
N GLN A 27 -35.85 -19.20 37.84
CA GLN A 27 -36.67 -18.40 38.76
C GLN A 27 -35.90 -17.66 39.87
N ARG A 28 -34.63 -17.30 39.64
CA ARG A 28 -33.82 -16.58 40.62
C ARG A 28 -33.83 -15.07 40.33
N PRO A 29 -34.43 -14.23 41.19
CA PRO A 29 -34.44 -12.78 40.98
C PRO A 29 -33.06 -12.19 41.35
N VAL A 30 -32.30 -11.79 40.35
CA VAL A 30 -31.07 -10.99 40.52
C VAL A 30 -31.30 -9.60 39.95
N ALA A 31 -30.94 -8.57 40.70
CA ALA A 31 -31.02 -7.19 40.24
C ALA A 31 -30.18 -6.99 38.97
N LYS A 32 -30.78 -6.42 37.91
CA LYS A 32 -30.14 -6.22 36.60
C LYS A 32 -28.79 -5.51 36.72
N SER A 33 -28.69 -4.49 37.57
CA SER A 33 -27.47 -3.71 37.79
C SER A 33 -26.32 -4.55 38.37
N ARG A 34 -26.61 -5.49 39.28
CA ARG A 34 -25.61 -6.41 39.83
C ARG A 34 -25.16 -7.43 38.78
N LEU A 35 -26.10 -7.91 37.97
CA LEU A 35 -25.79 -8.85 36.88
C LEU A 35 -24.89 -8.23 35.81
N VAL A 36 -25.20 -7.01 35.35
CA VAL A 36 -24.35 -6.27 34.40
C VAL A 36 -22.95 -6.06 34.97
N LYS A 37 -22.85 -5.62 36.24
CA LYS A 37 -21.55 -5.42 36.90
C LYS A 37 -20.74 -6.72 37.00
N ALA A 38 -21.38 -7.83 37.37
CA ALA A 38 -20.70 -9.12 37.48
C ALA A 38 -20.19 -9.63 36.13
N VAL A 39 -21.01 -9.53 35.07
CA VAL A 39 -20.62 -9.93 33.71
C VAL A 39 -19.51 -9.02 33.17
N ALA A 40 -19.63 -7.71 33.35
CA ALA A 40 -18.59 -6.76 32.95
C ALA A 40 -17.27 -7.01 33.69
N LEU A 41 -17.31 -7.25 35.01
CA LEU A 41 -16.12 -7.54 35.81
C LEU A 41 -15.48 -8.87 35.40
N ALA A 42 -16.28 -9.91 35.12
CA ALA A 42 -15.80 -11.20 34.64
C ALA A 42 -15.13 -11.08 33.27
N ASN A 43 -15.73 -10.32 32.34
CA ASN A 43 -15.12 -10.04 31.04
C ASN A 43 -13.83 -9.24 31.20
N VAL A 44 -13.85 -8.15 31.97
CA VAL A 44 -12.64 -7.34 32.22
C VAL A 44 -11.54 -8.20 32.85
N ALA A 45 -11.86 -9.07 33.81
CA ALA A 45 -10.90 -10.00 34.40
C ALA A 45 -10.37 -11.02 33.37
N SER A 46 -11.24 -11.59 32.54
CA SER A 46 -10.85 -12.49 31.46
C SER A 46 -9.92 -11.79 30.46
N TYR A 47 -10.21 -10.57 30.02
CA TYR A 47 -9.35 -9.81 29.11
C TYR A 47 -8.07 -9.30 29.78
N ALA A 48 -8.10 -8.98 31.08
CA ALA A 48 -6.92 -8.57 31.84
C ALA A 48 -5.95 -9.74 32.10
N VAL A 49 -6.43 -10.99 32.04
CA VAL A 49 -5.61 -12.20 32.20
C VAL A 49 -5.26 -12.82 30.85
N LEU A 50 -6.26 -13.07 29.99
CA LEU A 50 -6.07 -13.63 28.65
C LEU A 50 -5.35 -12.66 27.73
N GLY A 51 -5.53 -11.35 27.86
CA GLY A 51 -4.83 -10.36 27.05
C GLY A 51 -3.31 -10.46 27.21
N PRO A 52 -2.76 -10.37 28.43
CA PRO A 52 -1.33 -10.59 28.67
C PRO A 52 -0.84 -12.00 28.37
N ILE A 53 -1.65 -13.04 28.58
CA ILE A 53 -1.28 -14.42 28.24
C ILE A 53 -1.23 -14.63 26.73
N LEU A 54 -2.24 -14.19 25.99
CA LEU A 54 -2.24 -14.17 24.52
C LEU A 54 -1.11 -13.29 24.02
N PHE A 55 -0.90 -12.12 24.61
CA PHE A 55 0.25 -11.30 24.27
C PHE A 55 1.55 -12.07 24.50
N ALA A 56 1.78 -12.72 25.63
CA ALA A 56 3.02 -13.44 25.90
C ALA A 56 3.20 -14.74 25.08
N LEU A 57 2.10 -15.44 24.76
CA LEU A 57 2.09 -16.68 23.96
C LEU A 57 2.18 -16.39 22.47
N GLU A 58 1.47 -15.35 22.01
CA GLU A 58 1.43 -14.91 20.63
C GLU A 58 2.47 -13.85 20.34
N TYR A 59 3.24 -13.31 21.30
CA TYR A 59 4.37 -12.41 21.02
C TYR A 59 5.39 -13.21 20.22
N PRO A 60 5.39 -13.10 18.89
CA PRO A 60 6.20 -14.02 18.14
C PRO A 60 7.58 -13.38 18.17
N ARG A 61 8.55 -14.06 18.78
CA ARG A 61 9.95 -13.63 18.77
C ARG A 61 10.31 -13.36 17.31
N SER A 62 10.59 -12.10 17.00
CA SER A 62 11.15 -11.73 15.71
C SER A 62 12.47 -12.47 15.56
N ASP A 63 12.75 -13.01 14.37
CA ASP A 63 14.05 -13.62 14.08
C ASP A 63 15.15 -12.55 13.91
N ILE A 64 14.81 -11.26 13.98
CA ILE A 64 15.74 -10.13 13.99
C ILE A 64 16.73 -10.26 15.15
N ARG A 65 18.02 -10.22 14.82
CA ARG A 65 19.13 -10.25 15.77
C ARG A 65 19.55 -8.85 16.20
N GLU A 66 19.40 -7.87 15.32
CA GLU A 66 19.85 -6.50 15.55
C GLU A 66 18.81 -5.51 15.01
N PHE A 67 18.32 -4.64 15.89
CA PHE A 67 17.56 -3.45 15.52
C PHE A 67 18.52 -2.26 15.53
N ALA A 68 18.96 -1.85 14.33
CA ALA A 68 19.79 -0.68 14.16
C ALA A 68 18.96 0.61 14.28
N ALA A 69 19.60 1.70 14.70
CA ALA A 69 18.94 3.00 14.82
C ALA A 69 18.57 3.62 13.46
N ASP A 70 19.29 3.24 12.40
CA ASP A 70 19.13 3.71 11.03
C ASP A 70 19.55 2.62 10.03
N THR A 71 19.68 3.00 8.76
CA THR A 71 20.10 2.13 7.65
C THR A 71 21.43 2.53 7.04
N ALA A 72 22.30 3.25 7.77
CA ALA A 72 23.62 3.63 7.28
C ALA A 72 24.53 2.42 6.93
N TRP A 73 24.22 1.26 7.51
CA TRP A 73 24.84 -0.03 7.20
C TRP A 73 24.49 -0.59 5.82
N ALA A 74 23.45 -0.07 5.16
CA ALA A 74 23.08 -0.46 3.82
C ALA A 74 24.06 0.19 2.82
N SER A 75 25.09 -0.55 2.43
CA SER A 75 26.04 -0.11 1.41
C SER A 75 25.38 0.07 0.02
N GLN A 76 26.00 0.94 -0.79
CA GLN A 76 25.60 1.39 -2.14
C GLN A 76 25.12 0.30 -3.13
N PRO A 77 24.32 0.66 -4.15
CA PRO A 77 23.85 2.02 -4.49
C PRO A 77 22.73 2.52 -3.57
N SER A 78 22.75 3.81 -3.26
CA SER A 78 21.67 4.46 -2.49
C SER A 78 20.43 4.58 -3.38
N LEU A 79 19.51 3.62 -3.25
CA LEU A 79 18.20 3.73 -3.87
C LEU A 79 17.41 4.85 -3.18
N THR A 80 16.61 5.60 -3.92
CA THR A 80 15.70 6.59 -3.32
C THR A 80 14.41 5.90 -2.87
N VAL A 81 14.05 6.12 -1.62
CA VAL A 81 12.78 5.68 -1.02
C VAL A 81 11.84 6.87 -0.93
N LEU A 82 10.58 6.66 -1.30
CA LEU A 82 9.50 7.61 -1.13
C LEU A 82 8.51 7.06 -0.10
N ALA A 83 7.96 7.93 0.75
CA ALA A 83 6.89 7.58 1.66
C ALA A 83 5.99 8.79 1.94
N VAL A 84 4.75 8.53 2.28
CA VAL A 84 3.82 9.54 2.79
C VAL A 84 4.14 9.74 4.27
N GLY A 85 4.69 10.90 4.60
CA GLY A 85 5.07 11.25 5.97
C GLY A 85 3.87 11.50 6.88
N PRO A 86 4.08 11.66 8.20
CA PRO A 86 3.00 11.87 9.17
C PRO A 86 2.11 13.11 8.91
N GLN A 87 2.64 14.10 8.19
CA GLN A 87 1.93 15.31 7.78
C GLN A 87 1.11 15.13 6.50
N GLY A 88 1.13 13.94 5.90
CA GLY A 88 0.50 13.63 4.61
C GLY A 88 1.36 14.00 3.41
N HIS A 89 2.52 14.63 3.58
CA HIS A 89 3.41 15.01 2.48
C HIS A 89 4.10 13.79 1.88
N LEU A 90 4.32 13.81 0.56
CA LEU A 90 5.23 12.85 -0.06
C LEU A 90 6.66 13.30 0.20
N GLU A 91 7.43 12.46 0.87
CA GLU A 91 8.81 12.71 1.22
C GLU A 91 9.72 11.70 0.52
N ARG A 92 10.93 12.13 0.18
CA ARG A 92 12.00 11.24 -0.25
C ARG A 92 13.08 11.14 0.81
N VAL A 93 13.78 10.01 0.82
CA VAL A 93 15.03 9.78 1.54
C VAL A 93 15.86 8.79 0.73
N ASP A 94 17.17 8.81 0.86
CA ASP A 94 18.01 7.75 0.34
C ASP A 94 17.93 6.52 1.25
N LEU A 95 18.16 5.32 0.71
CA LEU A 95 17.97 4.06 1.44
C LEU A 95 18.82 3.95 2.71
N ASN A 96 19.92 4.71 2.78
CA ASN A 96 20.79 4.84 3.96
C ASN A 96 20.26 5.81 5.04
N GLY A 97 19.12 6.47 4.81
CA GLY A 97 18.50 7.43 5.70
C GLY A 97 18.88 8.90 5.45
N GLU A 98 19.75 9.19 4.48
CA GLU A 98 20.22 10.55 4.18
C GLU A 98 19.36 11.27 3.14
N GLY A 99 19.62 12.57 2.91
CA GLY A 99 19.03 13.29 1.77
C GLY A 99 17.52 13.57 1.88
N ARG A 100 16.95 13.46 3.08
CA ARG A 100 15.51 13.63 3.34
C ARG A 100 15.01 14.99 2.87
N ARG A 101 13.95 15.01 2.06
CA ARG A 101 13.24 16.24 1.67
C ARG A 101 11.79 15.96 1.27
N VAL A 102 10.95 16.98 1.34
CA VAL A 102 9.58 16.94 0.81
C VAL A 102 9.64 17.02 -0.72
N VAL A 103 8.90 16.13 -1.40
CA VAL A 103 8.70 16.12 -2.85
C VAL A 103 7.36 16.79 -3.19
N ILE A 104 6.29 16.45 -2.47
CA ILE A 104 4.97 17.05 -2.64
C ILE A 104 4.49 17.60 -1.30
N PRO A 105 4.38 18.93 -1.12
CA PRO A 105 3.98 19.57 0.13
C PRO A 105 2.44 19.64 0.30
N HIS A 106 1.75 18.54 -0.03
CA HIS A 106 0.28 18.42 0.02
C HIS A 106 -0.11 17.09 0.67
N ASP A 107 -1.38 16.94 1.05
CA ASP A 107 -1.91 15.65 1.54
C ASP A 107 -1.93 14.63 0.38
N VAL A 108 -1.13 13.57 0.50
CA VAL A 108 -0.95 12.49 -0.48
C VAL A 108 -1.46 11.18 0.11
N ARG A 109 -2.35 10.53 -0.64
CA ARG A 109 -2.97 9.25 -0.28
C ARG A 109 -2.59 8.11 -1.20
N ASP A 110 -2.20 8.41 -2.44
CA ASP A 110 -1.65 7.47 -3.40
C ASP A 110 -0.92 8.26 -4.49
N TYR A 111 0.05 7.66 -5.17
CA TYR A 111 0.88 8.39 -6.12
C TYR A 111 1.59 7.51 -7.16
N VAL A 112 1.86 8.13 -8.30
CA VAL A 112 2.84 7.73 -9.30
C VAL A 112 3.75 8.93 -9.54
N VAL A 113 5.05 8.72 -9.61
CA VAL A 113 6.07 9.75 -9.78
C VAL A 113 6.98 9.44 -10.96
N SER A 114 7.50 10.48 -11.57
CA SER A 114 8.62 10.40 -12.51
C SER A 114 9.94 10.04 -11.80
N SER A 115 10.85 9.37 -12.50
CA SER A 115 12.18 8.99 -11.98
C SER A 115 13.02 10.14 -11.42
N ASN A 116 12.89 11.33 -12.01
CA ASN A 116 13.58 12.56 -11.60
C ASN A 116 12.78 13.37 -10.56
N LEU A 117 11.58 12.93 -10.19
CA LEU A 117 10.69 13.55 -9.23
C LEU A 117 10.21 14.97 -9.63
N THR A 118 10.26 15.32 -10.92
CA THR A 118 9.76 16.62 -11.41
C THR A 118 8.24 16.60 -11.61
N CYS A 119 7.71 15.43 -11.96
CA CYS A 119 6.29 15.21 -12.20
C CYS A 119 5.74 14.11 -11.29
N ALA A 120 4.51 14.27 -10.82
CA ALA A 120 3.79 13.26 -10.06
C ALA A 120 2.28 13.36 -10.29
N LEU A 121 1.62 12.20 -10.39
CA LEU A 121 0.17 12.09 -10.35
C LEU A 121 -0.21 11.49 -9.01
N TYR A 122 -1.07 12.17 -8.25
CA TYR A 122 -1.40 11.70 -6.90
C TYR A 122 -2.87 11.94 -6.54
N ARG A 123 -3.37 11.08 -5.65
CA ARG A 123 -4.67 11.24 -4.98
C ARG A 123 -4.43 11.96 -3.65
N GLY A 124 -5.15 13.05 -3.40
CA GLY A 124 -4.97 13.86 -2.19
C GLY A 124 -6.26 14.13 -1.41
N ALA A 125 -6.31 15.30 -0.77
CA ALA A 125 -7.41 15.70 0.09
C ALA A 125 -8.79 15.67 -0.62
N GLY A 126 -9.76 15.06 0.05
CA GLY A 126 -11.11 14.86 -0.49
C GLY A 126 -11.19 13.84 -1.62
N ASP A 127 -10.23 12.92 -1.70
CA ASP A 127 -10.11 11.89 -2.74
C ASP A 127 -10.05 12.46 -4.17
N ARG A 128 -9.56 13.69 -4.29
CA ARG A 128 -9.32 14.37 -5.57
C ARG A 128 -7.95 14.02 -6.13
N PHE A 129 -7.82 14.07 -7.45
CA PHE A 129 -6.57 13.83 -8.16
C PHE A 129 -5.89 15.13 -8.54
N PHE A 130 -4.58 15.08 -8.52
CA PHE A 130 -3.72 16.22 -8.76
C PHE A 130 -2.53 15.79 -9.61
N LEU A 131 -2.19 16.61 -10.60
CA LEU A 131 -0.97 16.49 -11.36
C LEU A 131 0.01 17.56 -10.87
N PHE A 132 1.10 17.12 -10.26
CA PHE A 132 2.18 17.97 -9.81
C PHE A 132 3.27 18.01 -10.88
N GLN A 133 3.73 19.21 -11.24
CA GLN A 133 4.75 19.42 -12.26
C GLN A 133 5.60 20.64 -11.86
N ASP A 134 6.89 20.41 -11.61
CA ASP A 134 7.88 21.46 -11.32
C ASP A 134 7.44 22.46 -10.23
N GLY A 135 6.82 21.97 -9.16
CA GLY A 135 6.32 22.81 -8.06
C GLY A 135 4.90 23.35 -8.27
N THR A 136 4.34 23.22 -9.46
CA THR A 136 2.97 23.60 -9.78
C THR A 136 2.03 22.42 -9.53
N ASN A 137 0.86 22.69 -8.98
CA ASN A 137 -0.13 21.67 -8.67
C ASN A 137 -1.44 21.91 -9.44
N PHE A 138 -1.74 21.04 -10.39
CA PHE A 138 -2.95 21.10 -11.21
C PHE A 138 -4.04 20.20 -10.61
N ALA A 139 -5.14 20.81 -10.17
CA ALA A 139 -6.32 20.05 -9.77
C ALA A 139 -6.98 19.42 -11.00
N ILE A 140 -7.16 18.10 -10.99
CA ILE A 140 -7.84 17.40 -12.06
C ILE A 140 -9.35 17.50 -11.80
N PRO A 141 -10.17 17.88 -12.80
CA PRO A 141 -11.62 17.95 -12.64
C PRO A 141 -12.21 16.63 -12.16
N GLU A 142 -13.41 16.69 -11.59
CA GLU A 142 -14.07 15.50 -11.08
C GLU A 142 -14.20 14.43 -12.17
N LEU A 143 -13.66 13.24 -11.91
CA LEU A 143 -13.69 12.13 -12.85
C LEU A 143 -15.10 11.57 -13.04
N GLY A 144 -16.12 12.03 -12.31
CA GLY A 144 -17.51 11.55 -12.44
C GLY A 144 -17.72 10.08 -12.09
N PHE A 145 -16.68 9.43 -11.56
CA PHE A 145 -16.71 8.07 -11.03
C PHE A 145 -15.76 7.99 -9.84
N TRP A 146 -16.07 7.08 -8.91
CA TRP A 146 -15.13 6.70 -7.85
C TRP A 146 -14.01 5.91 -8.49
N CYS A 147 -13.00 6.60 -9.02
CA CYS A 147 -11.80 5.92 -9.43
C CYS A 147 -11.13 5.49 -8.13
N ARG A 148 -11.16 4.17 -7.87
CA ARG A 148 -10.30 3.57 -6.86
C ARG A 148 -8.84 3.53 -7.36
N ALA A 149 -8.51 4.34 -8.39
CA ALA A 149 -7.60 4.07 -9.51
C ALA A 149 -6.28 3.47 -9.07
N PRO A 150 -6.19 2.13 -9.07
CA PRO A 150 -4.91 1.45 -8.99
C PRO A 150 -4.10 1.66 -10.29
N GLU A 151 -4.81 1.92 -11.40
CA GLU A 151 -4.22 2.14 -12.72
C GLU A 151 -4.34 3.60 -13.12
N MET A 152 -3.33 4.35 -12.73
CA MET A 152 -3.07 5.70 -13.18
C MET A 152 -1.62 5.81 -13.62
N ASP A 153 -1.35 6.72 -14.55
CA ASP A 153 0.00 7.11 -14.95
C ASP A 153 -0.05 8.53 -15.55
N LEU A 154 1.11 9.13 -15.73
CA LEU A 154 1.28 10.46 -16.31
C LEU A 154 2.22 10.40 -17.51
N SER A 155 2.25 11.45 -18.33
CA SER A 155 3.24 11.59 -19.39
C SER A 155 4.60 12.04 -18.84
N PRO A 156 5.72 11.78 -19.55
CA PRO A 156 7.08 12.12 -19.12
C PRO A 156 7.27 13.57 -18.64
N ALA A 157 6.76 14.54 -19.40
CA ALA A 157 6.83 15.96 -19.04
C ALA A 157 5.67 16.41 -18.16
N GLY A 158 4.75 15.50 -17.77
CA GLY A 158 3.60 15.82 -16.94
C GLY A 158 2.54 16.67 -17.64
N ARG A 159 2.46 16.66 -18.98
CA ARG A 159 1.36 17.29 -19.70
C ARG A 159 0.05 16.55 -19.48
N TYR A 160 0.07 15.23 -19.54
CA TYR A 160 -1.11 14.39 -19.49
C TYR A 160 -1.13 13.51 -18.23
N ALA A 161 -2.34 13.17 -17.78
CA ALA A 161 -2.57 12.17 -16.75
C ALA A 161 -3.68 11.23 -17.21
N ALA A 162 -3.45 9.93 -17.17
CA ALA A 162 -4.43 8.92 -17.56
C ALA A 162 -4.90 8.10 -16.36
N PHE A 163 -6.16 7.71 -16.42
CA PHE A 163 -6.84 6.93 -15.41
C PHE A 163 -7.61 5.80 -16.08
N PHE A 164 -7.54 4.61 -15.52
CA PHE A 164 -8.41 3.50 -15.89
C PHE A 164 -9.38 3.18 -14.74
N ASN A 165 -10.67 3.06 -15.07
CA ASN A 165 -11.70 2.60 -14.16
C ASN A 165 -12.11 1.17 -14.51
N SER A 166 -11.88 0.23 -13.59
CA SER A 166 -12.26 -1.17 -13.74
C SER A 166 -13.77 -1.40 -13.73
N ASP A 167 -14.54 -0.56 -13.03
CA ASP A 167 -15.97 -0.77 -12.84
C ASP A 167 -16.76 -0.32 -14.09
N THR A 168 -16.34 0.77 -14.72
CA THR A 168 -16.99 1.30 -15.93
C THR A 168 -16.29 0.90 -17.22
N HIS A 169 -15.10 0.28 -17.12
CA HIS A 169 -14.19 0.07 -18.23
C HIS A 169 -14.02 1.35 -19.04
N GLN A 170 -13.57 2.43 -18.38
CA GLN A 170 -13.34 3.71 -19.04
C GLN A 170 -11.91 4.17 -18.81
N ILE A 171 -11.30 4.71 -19.86
CA ILE A 171 -10.03 5.43 -19.76
C ILE A 171 -10.34 6.92 -19.89
N ARG A 172 -9.83 7.71 -18.95
CA ARG A 172 -9.85 9.17 -19.04
C ARG A 172 -8.45 9.72 -19.08
N VAL A 173 -8.24 10.71 -19.93
CA VAL A 173 -6.99 11.46 -20.01
C VAL A 173 -7.25 12.93 -19.75
N PHE A 174 -6.56 13.47 -18.77
CA PHE A 174 -6.49 14.90 -18.50
C PHE A 174 -5.32 15.51 -19.28
N ASP A 175 -5.54 16.65 -19.93
CA ASP A 175 -4.48 17.47 -20.53
C ASP A 175 -4.34 18.77 -19.73
N SER A 176 -3.22 18.92 -19.02
CA SER A 176 -2.94 20.11 -18.20
C SER A 176 -2.86 21.40 -19.02
N LYS A 177 -2.52 21.32 -20.32
CA LYS A 177 -2.43 22.49 -21.19
C LYS A 177 -3.81 23.08 -21.51
N SER A 178 -4.79 22.23 -21.78
CA SER A 178 -6.16 22.65 -22.08
C SER A 178 -7.06 22.68 -20.83
N GLY A 179 -6.66 22.00 -19.75
CA GLY A 179 -7.46 21.79 -18.55
C GLY A 179 -8.64 20.84 -18.77
N GLN A 180 -8.67 20.10 -19.88
CA GLN A 180 -9.80 19.26 -20.27
C GLN A 180 -9.56 17.77 -19.96
N LEU A 181 -10.64 17.10 -19.58
CA LEU A 181 -10.72 15.64 -19.54
C LEU A 181 -11.29 15.12 -20.86
N LYS A 182 -10.66 14.07 -21.39
CA LYS A 182 -11.11 13.34 -22.57
C LYS A 182 -11.37 11.89 -22.22
N ASP A 183 -12.54 11.40 -22.61
CA ASP A 183 -12.85 9.96 -22.57
C ASP A 183 -12.20 9.26 -23.77
N LEU A 184 -11.54 8.15 -23.51
CA LEU A 184 -10.99 7.26 -24.53
C LEU A 184 -11.77 5.95 -24.56
N PHE A 185 -11.78 5.30 -25.72
CA PHE A 185 -12.34 3.95 -25.85
C PHE A 185 -11.47 2.94 -25.13
N THR A 186 -12.12 1.97 -24.50
CA THR A 186 -11.46 0.81 -23.90
C THR A 186 -11.57 -0.41 -24.79
N PHE A 187 -10.60 -1.29 -24.68
CA PHE A 187 -10.50 -2.52 -25.46
C PHE A 187 -10.58 -3.74 -24.53
N GLY A 188 -11.10 -4.85 -25.04
CA GLY A 188 -11.15 -6.15 -24.35
C GLY A 188 -12.23 -6.30 -23.27
N GLU A 189 -12.21 -7.42 -22.56
CA GLU A 189 -13.18 -7.78 -21.51
C GLU A 189 -13.01 -6.97 -20.21
N GLY A 190 -12.01 -6.08 -20.14
CA GLY A 190 -11.87 -5.04 -19.12
C GLY A 190 -11.60 -5.50 -17.69
N THR A 191 -11.54 -6.82 -17.42
CA THR A 191 -11.38 -7.40 -16.09
C THR A 191 -9.97 -7.29 -15.52
N LEU A 192 -8.93 -7.21 -16.37
CA LEU A 192 -7.53 -7.00 -15.98
C LEU A 192 -6.86 -6.06 -16.98
N CYS A 193 -6.75 -4.80 -16.60
CA CYS A 193 -6.16 -3.74 -17.41
C CYS A 193 -4.96 -3.14 -16.69
N THR A 194 -3.85 -2.92 -17.39
CA THR A 194 -2.70 -2.17 -16.88
C THR A 194 -2.39 -1.02 -17.81
N LEU A 195 -2.01 0.11 -17.22
CA LEU A 195 -1.71 1.34 -17.94
C LEU A 195 -0.27 1.77 -17.61
N ALA A 196 0.49 2.10 -18.65
CA ALA A 196 1.82 2.68 -18.54
C ALA A 196 2.06 3.68 -19.68
N TRP A 197 2.78 4.77 -19.41
CA TRP A 197 3.11 5.75 -20.44
C TRP A 197 4.29 5.31 -21.31
N SER A 198 4.31 5.74 -22.58
CA SER A 198 5.51 5.66 -23.43
C SER A 198 6.56 6.70 -22.96
N CYS A 199 7.80 6.59 -23.42
CA CYS A 199 8.76 7.69 -23.32
C CYS A 199 8.35 8.91 -24.17
N LYS A 200 7.36 8.77 -25.07
CA LYS A 200 6.75 9.88 -25.82
C LYS A 200 5.68 10.57 -24.98
N GLU A 201 5.58 11.88 -25.14
CA GLU A 201 4.64 12.69 -24.36
C GLU A 201 3.17 12.36 -24.66
N ASP A 202 2.87 12.04 -25.91
CA ASP A 202 1.53 11.91 -26.47
C ASP A 202 1.09 10.46 -26.67
N ALA A 203 1.83 9.46 -26.17
CA ALA A 203 1.48 8.06 -26.32
C ALA A 203 1.45 7.33 -24.98
N LEU A 204 0.39 6.57 -24.74
CA LEU A 204 0.32 5.62 -23.63
C LEU A 204 0.05 4.21 -24.13
N TYR A 205 0.40 3.24 -23.30
CA TYR A 205 0.17 1.84 -23.55
C TYR A 205 -0.87 1.28 -22.58
N LEU A 206 -1.65 0.36 -23.11
CA LEU A 206 -2.67 -0.38 -22.40
C LEU A 206 -2.44 -1.87 -22.61
N LYS A 207 -2.46 -2.66 -21.54
CA LYS A 207 -2.57 -4.11 -21.65
C LYS A 207 -3.93 -4.55 -21.12
N THR A 208 -4.66 -5.29 -21.95
CA THR A 208 -5.95 -5.90 -21.59
C THR A 208 -5.88 -7.40 -21.86
N GLY A 209 -5.84 -8.20 -20.79
CA GLY A 209 -5.58 -9.63 -20.90
C GLY A 209 -4.23 -9.92 -21.57
N LYS A 210 -4.25 -10.48 -22.78
CA LYS A 210 -3.05 -10.81 -23.58
C LYS A 210 -2.73 -9.78 -24.66
N GLU A 211 -3.55 -8.75 -24.81
CA GLU A 211 -3.40 -7.78 -25.88
C GLU A 211 -2.73 -6.51 -25.38
N TYR A 212 -1.83 -5.98 -26.19
CA TYR A 212 -1.18 -4.69 -25.99
C TYR A 212 -1.71 -3.69 -27.01
N TRP A 213 -1.95 -2.47 -26.56
CA TRP A 213 -2.46 -1.37 -27.38
C TRP A 213 -1.64 -0.12 -27.12
N GLU A 214 -1.21 0.54 -28.18
CA GLU A 214 -0.74 1.93 -28.15
C GLU A 214 -1.93 2.85 -28.38
N ILE A 215 -2.01 3.91 -27.59
CA ILE A 215 -2.97 4.99 -27.74
C ILE A 215 -2.18 6.28 -27.92
N SER A 216 -2.17 6.80 -29.14
CA SER A 216 -1.63 8.13 -29.44
C SER A 216 -2.71 9.18 -29.23
N LEU A 217 -2.36 10.31 -28.61
CA LEU A 217 -3.31 11.39 -28.26
C LEU A 217 -3.31 12.51 -29.30
N GLU A 218 -2.18 12.73 -29.99
CA GLU A 218 -1.98 13.79 -30.98
C GLU A 218 -1.56 13.22 -32.35
N PRO A 219 -1.86 13.92 -33.46
CA PRO A 219 -2.74 15.12 -33.56
C PRO A 219 -4.23 14.80 -33.35
N SER A 220 -4.58 13.52 -33.36
CA SER A 220 -5.91 13.00 -33.04
C SER A 220 -5.75 11.66 -32.33
N VAL A 221 -6.74 11.28 -31.53
CA VAL A 221 -6.67 10.00 -30.82
C VAL A 221 -6.69 8.84 -31.81
N ALA A 222 -5.66 8.02 -31.76
CA ALA A 222 -5.49 6.83 -32.58
C ALA A 222 -5.16 5.63 -31.70
N TYR A 223 -5.57 4.44 -32.14
CA TYR A 223 -5.40 3.20 -31.42
C TYR A 223 -4.70 2.19 -32.32
N MET A 224 -3.61 1.60 -31.84
CA MET A 224 -2.83 0.63 -32.58
C MET A 224 -2.61 -0.60 -31.71
N LYS A 225 -3.08 -1.76 -32.20
CA LYS A 225 -2.80 -3.04 -31.55
C LYS A 225 -1.34 -3.42 -31.78
N LEU A 226 -0.65 -3.84 -30.74
CA LEU A 226 0.73 -4.31 -30.79
C LEU A 226 0.78 -5.84 -30.76
N THR A 227 1.73 -6.41 -31.49
CA THR A 227 2.05 -7.86 -31.44
C THR A 227 2.84 -8.23 -30.19
N ASP A 228 3.73 -7.34 -29.75
CA ASP A 228 4.67 -7.58 -28.66
C ASP A 228 4.52 -6.51 -27.58
N ALA A 229 5.04 -6.81 -26.38
CA ALA A 229 5.06 -5.84 -25.30
C ALA A 229 5.97 -4.65 -25.67
N PRO A 230 5.51 -3.40 -25.50
CA PRO A 230 6.33 -2.22 -25.75
C PRO A 230 7.51 -2.17 -24.76
N THR A 231 8.63 -1.61 -25.22
CA THR A 231 9.87 -1.53 -24.45
C THR A 231 10.26 -0.10 -24.08
N ASP A 232 9.66 0.88 -24.74
CA ASP A 232 9.87 2.31 -24.57
C ASP A 232 8.91 2.90 -23.53
N LEU A 233 8.88 2.32 -22.33
CA LEU A 233 8.06 2.82 -21.23
C LEU A 233 8.74 4.00 -20.53
N ALA A 234 7.94 4.98 -20.08
CA ALA A 234 8.42 6.03 -19.21
C ALA A 234 8.89 5.46 -17.86
N ASN A 235 9.96 6.02 -17.31
CA ASN A 235 10.48 5.60 -16.01
C ASN A 235 9.65 6.20 -14.86
N HIS A 236 8.44 5.70 -14.68
CA HIS A 236 7.52 6.11 -13.63
C HIS A 236 7.42 5.04 -12.55
N TYR A 237 7.33 5.49 -11.29
CA TYR A 237 7.30 4.62 -10.13
C TYR A 237 6.06 4.92 -9.32
N GLY A 238 5.33 3.89 -8.94
CA GLY A 238 4.13 4.02 -8.15
C GLY A 238 3.92 2.78 -7.31
N ARG A 239 2.82 2.79 -6.56
CA ARG A 239 2.45 1.58 -5.83
C ARG A 239 1.88 0.56 -6.80
N VAL A 240 2.67 -0.49 -7.04
CA VAL A 240 2.31 -1.72 -7.74
C VAL A 240 2.43 -2.88 -6.74
N GLY A 241 1.88 -4.05 -7.07
CA GLY A 241 1.93 -5.18 -6.16
C GLY A 241 0.91 -6.27 -6.44
N THR A 242 0.90 -7.25 -5.55
CA THR A 242 0.11 -8.49 -5.68
C THR A 242 -1.27 -8.41 -5.04
N THR A 243 -1.58 -7.34 -4.30
CA THR A 243 -2.86 -7.17 -3.60
C THR A 243 -3.43 -5.79 -3.82
N TRP A 244 -4.74 -5.76 -4.05
CA TRP A 244 -5.52 -4.59 -4.40
C TRP A 244 -6.53 -4.32 -3.28
N SER A 245 -6.55 -3.08 -2.77
CA SER A 245 -7.54 -2.65 -1.78
C SER A 245 -8.04 -1.23 -2.07
N ARG A 246 -8.95 -0.73 -1.22
CA ARG A 246 -9.43 0.67 -1.28
C ARG A 246 -8.31 1.68 -1.05
N ASP A 247 -7.29 1.27 -0.32
CA ASP A 247 -6.13 2.07 0.02
C ASP A 247 -5.04 1.96 -1.06
N GLY A 248 -5.34 1.29 -2.18
CA GLY A 248 -4.58 1.09 -3.43
C GLY A 248 -3.82 -0.24 -3.48
N VAL A 249 -2.68 -0.29 -4.16
CA VAL A 249 -1.96 -1.55 -4.46
C VAL A 249 -0.73 -1.71 -3.55
N PHE A 250 -0.43 -2.93 -3.13
CA PHE A 250 0.70 -3.23 -2.25
C PHE A 250 1.20 -4.67 -2.40
N TYR A 251 2.44 -4.91 -1.97
CA TYR A 251 3.06 -6.24 -1.94
C TYR A 251 2.73 -6.98 -0.65
N THR A 252 1.82 -7.97 -0.73
CA THR A 252 1.63 -8.94 0.36
C THR A 252 2.39 -10.24 0.13
N SER A 253 2.98 -10.40 -1.05
CA SER A 253 3.78 -11.55 -1.41
C SER A 253 4.79 -11.16 -2.48
N ASP A 254 5.96 -11.78 -2.45
CA ASP A 254 7.01 -11.61 -3.44
C ASP A 254 7.90 -12.86 -3.50
N GLN A 255 8.62 -13.06 -4.59
CA GLN A 255 9.55 -14.18 -4.76
C GLN A 255 10.82 -13.76 -5.49
N ARG A 256 11.98 -14.06 -4.91
CA ARG A 256 13.29 -13.75 -5.49
C ARG A 256 14.35 -14.75 -5.07
N ALA A 257 15.21 -15.19 -6.00
CA ALA A 257 16.34 -16.09 -5.73
C ALA A 257 15.95 -17.34 -4.89
N GLY A 258 14.78 -17.92 -5.17
CA GLY A 258 14.23 -19.08 -4.43
C GLY A 258 13.67 -18.77 -3.04
N LEU A 259 13.77 -17.54 -2.55
CA LEU A 259 13.08 -17.05 -1.36
C LEU A 259 11.66 -16.63 -1.71
N ARG A 260 10.72 -16.95 -0.83
CA ARG A 260 9.33 -16.51 -0.88
C ARG A 260 9.03 -15.67 0.33
N LEU A 261 8.49 -14.48 0.08
CA LEU A 261 8.04 -13.52 1.07
C LEU A 261 6.51 -13.57 1.12
N TYR A 262 5.96 -13.48 2.33
CA TYR A 262 4.54 -13.33 2.57
C TYR A 262 4.28 -12.40 3.76
N VAL A 263 3.32 -11.49 3.59
CA VAL A 263 2.83 -10.58 4.61
C VAL A 263 1.44 -11.03 5.01
N LEU A 264 1.27 -11.24 6.31
CA LEU A 264 -0.04 -11.36 6.94
C LEU A 264 -0.34 -10.03 7.62
N GLY A 265 -1.35 -9.30 7.14
CA GLY A 265 -1.84 -8.09 7.80
C GLY A 265 -2.84 -8.40 8.93
N GLY A 266 -3.15 -7.40 9.77
CA GLY A 266 -4.15 -7.50 10.82
C GLY A 266 -3.61 -7.97 12.17
N TRP A 267 -4.45 -8.66 12.95
CA TRP A 267 -4.05 -9.16 14.26
C TRP A 267 -3.06 -10.33 14.11
N GLY A 268 -1.94 -10.28 14.83
CA GLY A 268 -0.82 -11.21 14.60
C GLY A 268 -0.05 -10.91 13.30
N SER A 269 -0.05 -9.65 12.85
CA SER A 269 0.60 -9.29 11.59
C SER A 269 2.08 -9.63 11.58
N ARG A 270 2.53 -10.15 10.45
CA ARG A 270 3.88 -10.69 10.29
C ARG A 270 4.36 -10.66 8.86
N LEU A 271 5.67 -10.53 8.72
CA LEU A 271 6.43 -10.82 7.51
C LEU A 271 7.10 -12.18 7.69
N SER A 272 6.82 -13.11 6.79
CA SER A 272 7.45 -14.44 6.74
C SER A 272 8.27 -14.59 5.47
N ILE A 273 9.52 -15.05 5.61
CA ILE A 273 10.41 -15.37 4.50
C ILE A 273 10.80 -16.85 4.61
N SER A 274 10.65 -17.57 3.50
CA SER A 274 10.90 -19.01 3.43
C SER A 274 11.65 -19.43 2.18
N ARG A 275 12.34 -20.57 2.23
CA ARG A 275 12.99 -21.26 1.10
C ARG A 275 12.56 -22.72 1.14
N ASP A 276 12.00 -23.24 0.05
CA ASP A 276 11.54 -24.64 -0.03
C ASP A 276 10.67 -25.09 1.16
N LYS A 277 9.76 -24.20 1.61
CA LYS A 277 8.90 -24.33 2.81
C LYS A 277 9.63 -24.25 4.16
N ALA A 278 10.95 -24.25 4.19
CA ALA A 278 11.72 -23.97 5.40
C ALA A 278 11.69 -22.47 5.73
N ARG A 279 11.42 -22.15 7.00
CA ARG A 279 11.43 -20.76 7.47
C ARG A 279 12.86 -20.23 7.52
N VAL A 280 13.11 -19.12 6.83
CA VAL A 280 14.39 -18.40 6.86
C VAL A 280 14.33 -17.30 7.92
N MET A 281 13.24 -16.53 7.91
CA MET A 281 13.09 -15.35 8.74
C MET A 281 11.62 -15.03 8.99
N HIS A 282 11.36 -14.47 10.16
CA HIS A 282 10.06 -14.00 10.58
C HIS A 282 10.21 -12.65 11.29
N VAL A 283 9.48 -11.64 10.85
CA VAL A 283 9.43 -10.32 11.50
C VAL A 283 8.00 -10.09 11.94
N ASN A 284 7.82 -9.84 13.23
CA ASN A 284 6.52 -9.56 13.82
C ASN A 284 6.45 -8.11 14.21
N ASP A 285 5.25 -7.56 14.22
CA ASP A 285 5.02 -6.25 14.80
C ASP A 285 5.23 -6.30 16.33
N PRO A 286 6.28 -5.66 16.88
CA PRO A 286 6.52 -5.64 18.32
C PRO A 286 5.44 -4.86 19.09
N ALA A 287 4.65 -3.99 18.43
CA ALA A 287 3.56 -3.28 19.09
C ALA A 287 2.25 -4.10 19.14
N GLY A 288 2.20 -5.26 18.47
CA GLY A 288 1.04 -6.17 18.48
C GLY A 288 -0.26 -5.56 17.93
N GLY A 289 -0.19 -4.50 17.12
CA GLY A 289 -1.40 -3.76 16.75
C GLY A 289 -1.30 -2.74 15.62
N LEU A 290 -0.15 -2.60 14.96
CA LEU A 290 0.12 -1.60 13.93
C LEU A 290 0.58 -2.18 12.58
N GLY A 291 0.45 -3.50 12.37
CA GLY A 291 0.34 -4.09 11.04
C GLY A 291 1.62 -4.09 10.19
N VAL A 292 2.15 -5.26 9.83
CA VAL A 292 2.94 -5.36 8.61
C VAL A 292 1.99 -5.14 7.43
N HIS A 293 2.21 -4.08 6.66
CA HIS A 293 1.31 -3.67 5.58
C HIS A 293 1.77 -4.19 4.22
N GLN A 294 3.06 -4.04 3.95
CA GLN A 294 3.66 -4.52 2.72
C GLN A 294 5.13 -4.88 2.93
N ALA A 295 5.64 -5.76 2.08
CA ALA A 295 7.07 -6.00 2.00
C ALA A 295 7.45 -6.53 0.62
N VAL A 296 8.64 -6.17 0.14
CA VAL A 296 9.13 -6.52 -1.20
C VAL A 296 10.64 -6.73 -1.19
N PHE A 297 11.15 -7.64 -2.01
CA PHE A 297 12.59 -7.83 -2.17
C PHE A 297 13.19 -6.70 -3.01
N LEU A 298 14.20 -6.03 -2.46
CA LEU A 298 15.01 -5.06 -3.21
C LEU A 298 16.14 -5.76 -3.96
N ASP A 299 16.78 -6.71 -3.28
CA ASP A 299 17.79 -7.61 -3.81
C ASP A 299 17.64 -9.01 -3.19
N ASP A 300 18.61 -9.89 -3.41
CA ASP A 300 18.54 -11.28 -2.96
C ASP A 300 18.60 -11.44 -1.43
N ASN A 301 19.02 -10.41 -0.70
CA ASN A 301 19.15 -10.41 0.76
C ASN A 301 18.46 -9.22 1.46
N LYS A 302 17.99 -8.21 0.72
CA LYS A 302 17.35 -7.02 1.29
C LYS A 302 15.88 -6.95 0.98
N VAL A 303 15.10 -6.65 2.01
CA VAL A 303 13.65 -6.45 1.93
C VAL A 303 13.31 -5.06 2.45
N LEU A 304 12.50 -4.33 1.69
CA LEU A 304 11.81 -3.15 2.19
C LEU A 304 10.52 -3.61 2.85
N VAL A 305 10.23 -3.16 4.07
CA VAL A 305 9.01 -3.51 4.79
C VAL A 305 8.37 -2.28 5.39
N GLU A 306 7.05 -2.16 5.22
CA GLU A 306 6.24 -1.16 5.90
C GLU A 306 5.63 -1.77 7.15
N LEU A 307 6.01 -1.22 8.31
CA LEU A 307 5.64 -1.72 9.62
C LEU A 307 5.42 -0.54 10.58
N GLY A 308 4.26 -0.47 11.22
CA GLY A 308 4.03 0.44 12.34
C GLY A 308 4.20 1.94 12.01
N GLY A 309 3.85 2.36 10.81
CA GLY A 309 3.99 3.75 10.35
C GLY A 309 5.43 4.15 10.00
N TYR A 310 6.29 3.16 9.74
CA TYR A 310 7.65 3.35 9.24
C TYR A 310 7.91 2.43 8.06
N VAL A 311 8.79 2.88 7.18
CA VAL A 311 9.45 2.05 6.18
C VAL A 311 10.81 1.63 6.74
N TYR A 312 11.04 0.33 6.78
CA TYR A 312 12.29 -0.27 7.25
C TYR A 312 13.00 -1.01 6.12
N LEU A 313 14.32 -1.10 6.27
CA LEU A 313 15.14 -2.03 5.50
C LEU A 313 15.52 -3.20 6.39
N VAL A 314 15.39 -4.40 5.84
CA VAL A 314 15.74 -5.66 6.49
C VAL A 314 16.81 -6.37 5.68
N ASP A 315 17.93 -6.71 6.32
CA ASP A 315 18.93 -7.63 5.78
C ASP A 315 18.65 -9.04 6.31
N ILE A 316 18.29 -9.93 5.40
CA ILE A 316 17.90 -11.32 5.67
C ILE A 316 19.10 -12.15 6.15
N ALA A 317 20.28 -11.92 5.57
CA ALA A 317 21.46 -12.73 5.81
C ALA A 317 21.99 -12.54 7.24
N VAL A 318 22.08 -11.29 7.69
CA VAL A 318 22.52 -10.97 9.05
C VAL A 318 21.37 -10.79 10.04
N LYS A 319 20.12 -10.81 9.57
CA LYS A 319 18.88 -10.59 10.35
C LYS A 319 18.91 -9.25 11.08
N ARG A 320 19.30 -8.20 10.36
CA ARG A 320 19.35 -6.81 10.83
C ARG A 320 18.17 -6.03 10.26
N MET A 321 17.61 -5.11 11.05
CA MET A 321 16.55 -4.21 10.60
C MET A 321 16.83 -2.80 11.09
N GLY A 322 16.60 -1.81 10.23
CA GLY A 322 16.78 -0.39 10.56
C GLY A 322 15.71 0.47 9.88
N PRO A 323 15.24 1.54 10.53
CA PRO A 323 14.25 2.44 9.93
C PRO A 323 14.90 3.29 8.82
N VAL A 324 14.21 3.40 7.69
CA VAL A 324 14.62 4.27 6.55
C VAL A 324 13.94 5.63 6.68
N ILE A 325 12.61 5.63 6.83
CA ILE A 325 11.79 6.84 6.97
C ILE A 325 10.53 6.55 7.78
N ARG A 326 10.09 7.55 8.54
CA ARG A 326 8.76 7.52 9.18
C ARG A 326 7.71 7.90 8.16
N GLY A 327 6.76 7.01 7.93
CA GLY A 327 5.71 7.18 6.94
C GLY A 327 5.14 5.84 6.48
N GLU A 328 4.14 5.93 5.63
CA GLU A 328 3.41 4.81 5.06
C GLU A 328 3.42 4.90 3.54
N LYS A 329 2.87 3.88 2.87
CA LYS A 329 2.77 3.85 1.40
C LYS A 329 4.13 4.00 0.76
N GLY A 330 5.11 3.31 1.34
CA GLY A 330 6.50 3.37 0.93
C GLY A 330 6.72 2.72 -0.43
N ILE A 331 7.48 3.36 -1.31
CA ILE A 331 8.06 2.74 -2.51
C ILE A 331 9.55 3.02 -2.59
N VAL A 332 10.27 2.24 -3.39
CA VAL A 332 11.64 2.55 -3.79
C VAL A 332 11.68 2.80 -5.28
N LEU A 333 12.47 3.77 -5.74
CA LEU A 333 12.69 4.04 -7.17
C LEU A 333 13.59 2.96 -7.77
N SER A 334 13.04 1.75 -7.92
CA SER A 334 13.71 0.59 -8.51
C SER A 334 12.69 -0.35 -9.14
N THR A 335 13.18 -1.39 -9.82
CA THR A 335 12.39 -2.33 -10.62
C THR A 335 11.08 -2.81 -9.99
N PRO A 336 11.01 -3.19 -8.69
CA PRO A 336 9.76 -3.68 -8.11
C PRO A 336 8.63 -2.65 -8.16
N TYR A 337 8.92 -1.35 -8.13
CA TYR A 337 7.88 -0.31 -8.17
C TYR A 337 7.76 0.42 -9.50
N LEU A 338 8.52 -0.02 -10.52
CA LEU A 338 8.46 0.57 -11.86
C LEU A 338 7.10 0.23 -12.50
N LYS A 339 6.40 1.23 -13.03
CA LYS A 339 5.16 1.02 -13.79
C LYS A 339 5.48 0.24 -15.05
N ARG A 340 4.74 -0.85 -15.25
CA ARG A 340 4.89 -1.80 -16.36
C ARG A 340 3.53 -2.32 -16.79
N LEU A 341 3.51 -2.94 -17.97
CA LEU A 341 2.36 -3.66 -18.50
C LEU A 341 2.42 -5.14 -18.09
N ASP A 342 2.56 -5.39 -16.80
CA ASP A 342 2.72 -6.74 -16.26
C ASP A 342 1.46 -7.17 -15.50
N TYR A 343 1.09 -8.45 -15.66
CA TYR A 343 0.19 -9.22 -14.81
C TYR A 343 0.69 -10.66 -14.81
#